data_AF-Q95717-F1
#
_entry.id   AF-Q95717-F1
#
_cell.length_a   1.000
_cell.length_b   1.000
_cell.length_c   1.000
_cell.angle_alpha   90.00
_cell.angle_beta   90.00
_cell.angle_gamma   90.00
#
_symmetry.space_group_name_H-M   'P 1'
#
loop_
_entity.id
_entity.type
_entity.pdbx_description
1 polymer ?
#
loop_
_entity_poly.entity_id
_entity_poly.type
_entity_poly.pdbx_seq_one_letter_code
_entity_poly.pdbx_strand_id
1 'polypeptide(L)'
;LQSLCFYVIAALKRDSEFSTEAGLKYFILGAFSSGILLFGRSMIYGSTGITNFEELAKIFTGYEITLLSAQSSGIFMGILFIAVGFLF
;
A
#
# COMPACT_ATOMS: atom_id res chain seq x y z
N LEU A 1 7.85 -1.97 9.35
CA LEU A 1 8.85 -1.68 10.40
C LEU A 1 10.05 -0.89 9.88
N GLN A 2 10.62 -1.26 8.73
CA GLN A 2 11.73 -0.53 8.11
C GLN A 2 11.48 0.98 7.93
N SER A 3 10.27 1.36 7.48
CA SER A 3 9.89 2.76 7.28
C SER A 3 9.93 3.61 8.56
N LEU A 4 9.49 3.05 9.70
CA LEU A 4 9.50 3.74 10.99
C LEU A 4 10.93 4.13 11.41
N CYS A 5 11.89 3.23 11.21
CA CYS A 5 13.31 3.50 11.51
C CYS A 5 13.83 4.67 10.66
N PHE A 6 13.49 4.72 9.37
CA PHE A 6 13.91 5.82 8.50
C PHE A 6 13.26 7.15 8.86
N TYR A 7 12.01 7.18 9.31
CA TYR A 7 11.38 8.41 9.80
C TYR A 7 12.12 9.00 11.00
N VAL A 8 12.54 8.15 11.94
CA VAL A 8 13.29 8.57 13.13
C VAL A 8 14.68 9.10 12.74
N ILE A 9 15.36 8.43 11.80
CA ILE A 9 16.70 8.85 11.34
C ILE A 9 16.62 10.18 10.56
N ALA A 10 15.58 10.40 9.77
CA ALA A 10 15.38 11.66 9.03
C ALA A 10 15.15 12.87 9.96
N ALA A 11 14.57 12.64 11.14
CA ALA A 11 14.29 13.68 12.15
C ALA A 11 15.35 13.74 13.27
N LEU A 12 16.51 13.10 13.10
CA LEU A 12 17.48 12.90 14.18
C LEU A 12 18.13 14.21 14.65
N LYS A 13 18.31 15.19 13.76
CA LYS A 13 18.91 16.49 14.08
C LYS A 13 17.86 17.47 14.60
N ARG A 14 17.51 17.34 15.88
CA ARG A 14 16.44 18.12 16.55
C ARG A 14 16.67 19.63 16.59
N ASP A 15 17.92 20.08 16.66
CA ASP A 15 18.25 21.51 16.74
C ASP A 15 18.15 22.24 15.38
N SER A 16 17.83 21.51 14.31
CA SER A 16 17.66 22.08 12.97
C SER A 16 16.21 21.98 12.54
N GLU A 17 15.55 23.12 12.39
CA GLU A 17 14.15 23.19 11.94
C GLU A 17 13.95 22.54 10.57
N PHE A 18 14.93 22.64 9.67
CA PHE A 18 14.88 21.96 8.37
C PHE A 18 14.84 20.43 8.49
N SER A 19 15.55 19.84 9.47
CA SER A 19 15.59 18.38 9.65
C SER A 19 14.30 17.88 10.27
N THR A 20 13.73 18.61 11.24
CA THR A 20 12.47 18.24 11.87
C THR A 20 11.30 18.38 10.88
N GLU A 21 11.30 19.43 10.07
CA GLU A 21 10.30 19.63 9.01
C GLU A 21 10.41 18.56 7.91
N ALA A 22 11.63 18.25 7.44
CA ALA A 22 11.85 17.21 6.44
C ALA A 22 11.43 15.81 6.95
N GLY A 23 11.79 15.48 8.20
CA GLY A 23 11.38 14.23 8.84
C GLY A 23 9.86 14.11 8.97
N LEU A 24 9.17 15.19 9.34
CA LEU A 24 7.71 15.23 9.42
C LEU A 24 7.06 15.05 8.04
N LYS A 25 7.55 15.75 7.00
CA LYS A 25 7.06 15.60 5.63
C LYS A 25 7.23 14.16 5.14
N TYR A 26 8.39 13.55 5.38
CA TYR A 26 8.67 12.17 4.98
C TYR A 26 7.80 11.17 5.75
N PHE A 27 7.57 11.39 7.05
CA PHE A 27 6.65 10.59 7.84
C PHE A 27 5.23 10.64 7.29
N ILE A 28 4.69 11.83 7.01
CA ILE A 28 3.32 11.99 6.50
C ILE A 28 3.16 11.31 5.15
N LEU A 29 4.11 11.54 4.23
CA LEU A 29 4.07 11.01 2.87
C LEU A 29 4.15 9.47 2.88
N GLY A 30 5.03 8.92 3.72
CA GLY A 30 5.17 7.47 3.85
C GLY A 30 4.03 6.79 4.64
N ALA A 31 3.44 7.47 5.63
CA ALA A 31 2.25 6.99 6.33
C ALA A 31 1.04 6.94 5.39
N PHE A 32 0.89 7.96 4.52
CA PHE A 32 -0.14 8.01 3.50
C PHE A 32 0.02 6.89 2.47
N SER A 33 1.24 6.69 1.95
CA SER A 33 1.59 5.57 1.06
C SER A 33 1.25 4.20 1.67
N SER A 34 1.66 3.99 2.93
CA SER A 34 1.36 2.75 3.66
C SER A 34 -0.14 2.54 3.85
N GLY A 35 -0.91 3.62 4.08
CA GLY A 35 -2.36 3.58 4.17
C GLY A 35 -3.03 3.16 2.86
N ILE A 36 -2.58 3.71 1.73
CA ILE A 36 -3.05 3.32 0.39
C ILE A 36 -2.76 1.84 0.12
N LEU A 37 -1.55 1.38 0.44
CA LEU A 37 -1.15 -0.03 0.25
C LEU A 37 -2.01 -0.98 1.10
N LEU A 38 -2.24 -0.63 2.36
CA LEU A 38 -3.12 -1.40 3.26
C LEU A 38 -4.56 -1.42 2.76
N PHE A 39 -5.06 -0.29 2.24
CA PHE A 39 -6.40 -0.22 1.67
C PHE A 39 -6.54 -1.13 0.44
N GLY A 40 -5.55 -1.15 -0.45
CA GLY A 40 -5.52 -2.07 -1.59
C GLY A 40 -5.55 -3.53 -1.18
N ARG A 41 -4.75 -3.92 -0.16
CA ARG A 41 -4.79 -5.27 0.42
C ARG A 41 -6.14 -5.61 1.05
N SER A 42 -6.75 -4.66 1.77
CA SER A 42 -8.08 -4.84 2.37
C SER A 42 -9.15 -5.08 1.32
N MET A 43 -9.07 -4.42 0.17
CA MET A 43 -10.05 -4.57 -0.91
C MET A 43 -9.92 -5.93 -1.60
N ILE A 44 -8.68 -6.38 -1.86
CA ILE A 44 -8.42 -7.74 -2.37
C ILE A 44 -8.93 -8.80 -1.38
N TYR A 45 -8.64 -8.62 -0.09
CA TYR A 45 -9.14 -9.53 0.95
C TYR A 45 -10.67 -9.51 1.04
N GLY A 46 -11.31 -8.34 0.92
CA GLY A 46 -12.77 -8.22 0.93
C GLY A 46 -13.45 -8.95 -0.24
N SER A 47 -12.79 -9.04 -1.40
CA SER A 47 -13.33 -9.74 -2.57
C SER A 47 -12.97 -11.23 -2.62
N THR A 48 -11.82 -11.64 -2.06
CA THR A 48 -11.31 -13.03 -2.15
C THR A 48 -11.44 -13.84 -0.87
N GLY A 49 -11.52 -13.18 0.30
CA GLY A 49 -11.54 -13.81 1.62
C GLY A 49 -10.21 -14.44 2.05
N ILE A 50 -9.14 -14.28 1.26
CA ILE A 50 -7.88 -15.01 1.41
C ILE A 50 -6.72 -14.01 1.46
N THR A 51 -5.71 -14.32 2.28
CA THR A 51 -4.46 -13.53 2.39
C THR A 51 -3.23 -14.28 1.89
N ASN A 52 -3.35 -15.59 1.63
CA ASN A 52 -2.24 -16.41 1.17
C ASN A 52 -1.96 -16.17 -0.33
N PHE A 53 -0.71 -15.84 -0.65
CA PHE A 53 -0.27 -15.58 -2.02
C PHE A 53 -0.40 -16.79 -2.94
N GLU A 54 -0.23 -18.02 -2.44
CA GLU A 54 -0.36 -19.23 -3.27
C GLU A 54 -1.80 -19.45 -3.75
N GLU A 55 -2.76 -19.20 -2.87
CA GLU A 55 -4.19 -19.31 -3.18
C GLU A 55 -4.65 -18.13 -4.04
N LEU A 56 -4.17 -16.92 -3.76
CA LEU A 56 -4.39 -15.75 -4.60
C LEU A 56 -3.85 -15.97 -6.03
N ALA A 57 -2.67 -16.56 -6.17
CA ALA A 57 -2.11 -16.89 -7.48
C ALA A 57 -3.02 -17.85 -8.26
N LYS A 58 -3.55 -18.90 -7.62
CA LYS A 58 -4.50 -19.83 -8.25
C LYS A 58 -5.77 -19.10 -8.74
N ILE A 59 -6.31 -18.19 -7.94
CA ILE A 59 -7.47 -17.37 -8.32
C ILE A 59 -7.15 -16.45 -9.51
N PHE A 60 -5.94 -15.89 -9.55
CA PHE A 60 -5.53 -14.95 -10.60
C PHE A 60 -5.00 -15.59 -11.89
N THR A 61 -4.60 -16.87 -11.89
CA THR A 61 -4.04 -17.55 -13.08
C THR A 61 -4.99 -17.67 -14.27
N GLY A 62 -6.30 -17.45 -14.10
CA GLY A 62 -7.29 -17.37 -15.18
C GLY A 62 -8.07 -16.05 -15.20
N TYR A 63 -7.57 -15.02 -14.53
CA TYR A 63 -8.30 -13.77 -14.32
C TYR A 63 -8.13 -12.82 -15.52
N GLU A 64 -9.16 -12.74 -16.37
CA GLU A 64 -9.28 -11.68 -17.37
C GLU A 64 -9.92 -10.42 -16.76
N ILE A 65 -9.16 -9.34 -16.73
CA ILE A 65 -9.58 -8.01 -16.24
C ILE A 65 -10.79 -7.46 -17.05
N THR A 66 -11.02 -7.98 -18.25
CA THR A 66 -12.01 -7.53 -19.23
C THR A 66 -13.46 -7.91 -18.93
N LEU A 67 -13.72 -8.93 -18.10
CA LEU A 67 -15.09 -9.33 -17.77
C LEU A 67 -15.62 -8.52 -16.58
N LEU A 68 -16.58 -7.64 -16.86
CA LEU A 68 -17.25 -6.69 -15.97
C LEU A 68 -18.17 -7.39 -14.94
N SER A 69 -17.59 -8.20 -14.05
CA SER A 69 -18.29 -8.77 -12.90
C SER A 69 -18.08 -7.90 -11.65
N ALA A 70 -19.07 -7.82 -10.76
CA ALA A 70 -18.95 -7.01 -9.53
C ALA A 70 -17.80 -7.45 -8.61
N GLN A 71 -17.35 -8.71 -8.70
CA GLN A 71 -16.19 -9.21 -7.97
C GLN A 71 -14.85 -8.84 -8.66
N SER A 72 -14.81 -8.75 -9.99
CA SER A 72 -13.60 -8.37 -10.72
C SER A 72 -13.26 -6.88 -10.54
N SER A 73 -14.26 -6.00 -10.39
CA SER A 73 -14.01 -4.57 -10.15
C SER A 73 -13.30 -4.31 -8.80
N GLY A 74 -13.64 -5.06 -7.75
CA GLY A 74 -13.02 -4.92 -6.42
C GLY A 74 -11.55 -5.35 -6.40
N ILE A 75 -11.23 -6.46 -7.07
CA ILE A 75 -9.86 -6.96 -7.23
C ILE A 75 -9.03 -5.96 -8.03
N PHE A 76 -9.56 -5.45 -9.15
CA PHE A 76 -8.86 -4.48 -9.98
C PHE A 76 -8.51 -3.21 -9.19
N MET A 77 -9.47 -2.66 -8.46
CA MET A 77 -9.25 -1.47 -7.63
C MET A 77 -8.25 -1.74 -6.50
N GLY A 78 -8.29 -2.93 -5.90
CA GLY A 78 -7.31 -3.36 -4.92
C GLY A 78 -5.88 -3.42 -5.46
N ILE A 79 -5.68 -3.99 -6.65
CA ILE A 79 -4.38 -4.02 -7.34
C ILE A 79 -3.90 -2.61 -7.69
N LEU A 80 -4.81 -1.75 -8.16
CA LEU A 80 -4.49 -0.36 -8.47
C LEU A 80 -3.98 0.40 -7.24
N PHE A 81 -4.66 0.27 -6.09
CA PHE A 81 -4.20 0.89 -4.85
C PHE A 81 -2.87 0.33 -4.36
N ILE A 82 -2.63 -0.99 -4.49
CA ILE A 82 -1.32 -1.57 -4.16
C ILE A 82 -0.23 -0.97 -5.07
N ALA A 83 -0.48 -0.87 -6.38
CA ALA A 83 0.47 -0.28 -7.32
C ALA A 83 0.77 1.19 -6.98
N VAL A 84 -0.26 1.99 -6.69
CA VAL A 84 -0.09 3.39 -6.26
C VAL A 84 0.72 3.45 -4.96
N GLY A 85 0.43 2.62 -3.96
CA GLY A 85 1.18 2.57 -2.71
C GLY A 85 2.66 2.16 -2.88
N PHE A 86 3.01 1.40 -3.93
CA PHE A 86 4.41 1.08 -4.25
C PHE A 86 5.11 2.17 -5.07
N LEU A 87 4.36 3.01 -5.79
CA LEU A 87 4.89 4.11 -6.60
C LEU A 87 5.20 5.38 -5.78
N PHE A 88 4.56 5.53 -4.61
CA PHE A 88 4.85 6.58 -3.63
C PHE A 88 6.13 6.27 -2.82
#